data_AF-A0A812ME29-F1
#
_entry.id   AF-A0A812ME29-F1
#
_cell.length_a   1.000
_cell.length_b   1.000
_cell.length_c   1.000
_cell.angle_alpha   90.00
_cell.angle_beta   90.00
_cell.angle_gamma   90.00
#
_symmetry.space_group_name_H-M   'P 1'
#
loop_
_entity.id
_entity.type
_entity.pdbx_description
1 polymer ?
#
loop_
_entity_poly.entity_id
_entity_poly.type
_entity_poly.pdbx_seq_one_letter_code
_entity_poly.pdbx_strand_id
1 'polypeptide(L)'
;MYLQYMGVSNAMCGLILALRTVGEGLGNALGGYLGDIAHMRRPTDGRIFIAMFSVLVNIPFLYAIFMGVSKSQDLSAFFAGLLFTSGVFTSWEVAGCLCPVVIDIVPRRQLSSAFAWNVAIVFTSGNMIGPMLVGVTAQKIFHYKLTTESIEDMSVDMRERNAEALGKSLCFSSIVPCIISALIFSMLFCTYASDKRNLQDHEAGSLSDRTDINLSAASPRTSKPLAKTQERIGYSSVR
;
A
#
# COMPACT_ATOMS: atom_id res chain seq x y z
N MET A 1 8.76 24.09 5.99
CA MET A 1 9.87 24.82 5.37
C MET A 1 9.56 25.28 3.95
N TYR A 2 9.25 24.40 2.97
CA TYR A 2 9.01 24.84 1.59
C TYR A 2 7.94 25.95 1.44
N LEU A 3 6.78 25.82 2.09
CA LEU A 3 5.74 26.87 2.06
C LEU A 3 6.20 28.21 2.68
N GLN A 4 7.06 28.17 3.70
CA GLN A 4 7.61 29.38 4.33
C GLN A 4 8.60 30.08 3.38
N TYR A 5 9.38 29.30 2.62
CA TYR A 5 10.25 29.82 1.56
C TYR A 5 9.48 30.53 0.44
N MET A 6 8.22 30.12 0.20
CA MET A 6 7.30 30.79 -0.72
C MET A 6 6.70 32.08 -0.14
N GLY A 7 7.09 32.48 1.07
CA GLY A 7 6.63 33.69 1.74
C GLY A 7 5.29 33.55 2.45
N VAL A 8 4.77 32.33 2.64
CA VAL A 8 3.54 32.07 3.39
C VAL A 8 3.84 32.16 4.89
N SER A 9 2.97 32.85 5.65
CA SER A 9 3.15 32.98 7.11
C SER A 9 3.14 31.62 7.82
N ASN A 10 3.83 31.52 8.97
CA ASN A 10 3.92 30.27 9.73
C ASN A 10 2.56 29.73 10.15
N ALA A 11 1.65 30.60 10.59
CA ALA A 11 0.28 30.22 10.96
C ALA A 11 -0.50 29.66 9.76
N MET A 12 -0.40 30.31 8.59
CA MET A 12 -1.07 29.87 7.37
C MET A 12 -0.46 28.55 6.85
N CYS A 13 0.85 28.36 6.95
CA CYS A 13 1.49 27.08 6.65
C CYS A 13 0.93 25.95 7.51
N GLY A 14 0.78 26.18 8.81
CA GLY A 14 0.16 25.22 9.74
C GLY A 14 -1.27 24.89 9.34
N LEU A 15 -2.07 25.90 9.00
CA LEU A 15 -3.45 25.71 8.56
C LEU A 15 -3.54 24.92 7.24
N ILE A 16 -2.68 25.22 6.27
CA ILE A 16 -2.61 24.51 4.99
C ILE A 16 -2.27 23.02 5.19
N LEU A 17 -1.30 22.72 6.06
CA LEU A 17 -0.93 21.34 6.38
C LEU A 17 -2.03 20.62 7.15
N ALA A 18 -2.71 21.29 8.09
CA ALA A 18 -3.87 20.72 8.78
C ALA A 18 -5.00 20.40 7.79
N LEU A 19 -5.27 21.30 6.83
CA LEU A 19 -6.26 21.07 5.79
C LEU A 19 -5.88 19.87 4.92
N ARG A 20 -4.60 19.72 4.56
CA ARG A 20 -4.10 18.51 3.88
C ARG A 20 -4.44 17.25 4.67
N THR A 21 -4.19 17.23 5.98
CA THR A 21 -4.51 16.06 6.84
C THR A 21 -6.01 15.76 6.88
N VAL A 22 -6.87 16.78 6.89
CA VAL A 22 -8.33 16.60 6.76
C VAL A 22 -8.67 15.97 5.41
N GLY A 23 -8.04 16.44 4.33
CA GLY A 23 -8.16 15.85 3.00
C GLY A 23 -7.73 14.38 2.96
N GLU A 24 -6.62 14.04 3.60
CA GLU A 24 -6.15 12.65 3.73
C GLU A 24 -7.16 11.77 4.46
N GLY A 25 -7.78 12.27 5.54
CA GLY A 25 -8.84 11.58 6.27
C GLY A 25 -10.08 11.30 5.41
N LEU A 26 -10.57 12.30 4.68
CA LEU A 26 -11.68 12.13 3.73
C LEU A 26 -11.32 11.19 2.59
N GLY A 27 -10.09 11.33 2.07
CA GLY A 27 -9.56 10.45 1.04
C GLY A 27 -9.48 8.99 1.49
N ASN A 28 -9.11 8.72 2.75
CA ASN A 28 -9.08 7.35 3.27
C ASN A 28 -10.48 6.71 3.26
N ALA A 29 -11.51 7.47 3.66
CA ALA A 29 -12.89 6.98 3.61
C ALA A 29 -13.34 6.72 2.16
N LEU A 30 -13.06 7.65 1.24
CA LEU A 30 -13.40 7.52 -0.18
C LEU A 30 -12.63 6.37 -0.84
N GLY A 31 -11.34 6.24 -0.56
CA GLY A 31 -10.47 5.18 -1.08
C GLY A 31 -10.89 3.80 -0.59
N GLY A 32 -11.33 3.68 0.67
CA GLY A 32 -11.95 2.45 1.19
C GLY A 32 -13.22 2.09 0.44
N TYR A 33 -14.15 3.04 0.29
CA TYR A 33 -15.40 2.83 -0.43
C TYR A 33 -15.18 2.45 -1.91
N LEU A 34 -14.30 3.17 -2.61
CA LEU A 34 -13.93 2.88 -4.00
C LEU A 34 -13.21 1.54 -4.13
N GLY A 35 -12.35 1.19 -3.16
CA GLY A 35 -11.68 -0.10 -3.08
C GLY A 35 -12.67 -1.26 -2.94
N ASP A 36 -13.70 -1.11 -2.10
CA ASP A 36 -14.73 -2.13 -1.91
C ASP A 36 -15.62 -2.30 -3.16
N ILE A 37 -16.02 -1.20 -3.82
CA ILE A 37 -16.73 -1.27 -5.11
C ILE A 37 -15.87 -1.97 -6.17
N ALA A 38 -14.59 -1.61 -6.25
CA ALA A 38 -13.68 -2.21 -7.22
C ALA A 38 -13.50 -3.71 -6.95
N HIS A 39 -13.46 -4.12 -5.68
CA HIS A 39 -13.43 -5.52 -5.29
C HIS A 39 -14.72 -6.28 -5.68
N MET A 40 -15.89 -5.67 -5.49
CA MET A 40 -17.16 -6.28 -5.92
C MET A 40 -17.22 -6.54 -7.43
N ARG A 41 -16.61 -5.66 -8.25
CA ARG A 41 -16.55 -5.83 -9.71
C ARG A 41 -15.44 -6.76 -10.17
N ARG A 42 -14.26 -6.69 -9.54
CA ARG A 42 -13.08 -7.52 -9.83
C ARG A 42 -12.47 -8.03 -8.52
N PRO A 43 -12.90 -9.21 -8.05
CA PRO A 43 -12.49 -9.76 -6.74
C PRO A 43 -11.01 -10.12 -6.62
N THR A 44 -10.31 -10.27 -7.75
CA THR A 44 -8.88 -10.53 -7.80
C THR A 44 -8.09 -9.22 -7.75
N ASP A 45 -8.33 -8.29 -8.69
CA ASP A 45 -7.36 -7.22 -8.95
C ASP A 45 -7.91 -5.80 -8.75
N GLY A 46 -9.21 -5.67 -8.44
CA GLY A 46 -9.88 -4.38 -8.36
C GLY A 46 -9.27 -3.44 -7.31
N ARG A 47 -8.85 -3.97 -6.17
CA ARG A 47 -8.22 -3.18 -5.09
C ARG A 47 -6.83 -2.65 -5.49
N ILE A 48 -6.04 -3.48 -6.20
CA ILE A 48 -4.69 -3.10 -6.68
C ILE A 48 -4.79 -1.98 -7.72
N PHE A 49 -5.81 -2.03 -8.59
CA PHE A 49 -6.02 -0.98 -9.59
C PHE A 49 -6.25 0.41 -8.96
N ILE A 50 -7.03 0.48 -7.88
CA ILE A 50 -7.28 1.73 -7.15
C ILE A 50 -5.98 2.26 -6.52
N ALA A 51 -5.15 1.38 -5.95
CA ALA A 51 -3.84 1.76 -5.42
C ALA A 51 -2.90 2.27 -6.52
N MET A 52 -2.81 1.58 -7.66
CA MET A 52 -1.99 2.05 -8.78
C MET A 52 -2.46 3.41 -9.31
N PHE A 53 -3.77 3.61 -9.43
CA PHE A 53 -4.35 4.89 -9.83
C PHE A 53 -3.95 6.01 -8.86
N SER A 54 -4.06 5.76 -7.55
CA SER A 54 -3.64 6.69 -6.50
C SER A 54 -2.17 7.10 -6.64
N VAL A 55 -1.26 6.13 -6.81
CA VAL A 55 0.18 6.39 -6.95
C VAL A 55 0.49 7.15 -8.24
N LEU A 56 -0.15 6.80 -9.35
CA LEU A 56 0.06 7.49 -10.63
C LEU A 56 -0.46 8.93 -10.62
N VAL A 57 -1.59 9.18 -9.98
CA VAL A 57 -2.17 10.53 -9.81
C VAL A 57 -1.32 11.37 -8.84
N ASN A 58 -0.62 10.76 -7.89
CA ASN A 58 0.28 11.49 -6.99
C ASN A 58 1.43 12.19 -7.73
N ILE A 59 1.99 11.57 -8.77
CA ILE A 59 3.14 12.12 -9.53
C ILE A 59 2.86 13.51 -10.12
N PRO A 60 1.79 13.75 -10.90
CA PRO A 60 1.49 15.08 -11.42
C PRO A 60 1.15 16.08 -10.30
N PHE A 61 0.53 15.64 -9.20
CA PHE A 61 0.29 16.52 -8.04
C PHE A 61 1.61 16.97 -7.39
N LEU A 62 2.55 16.05 -7.14
CA LEU A 62 3.87 16.38 -6.60
C LEU A 62 4.61 17.35 -7.52
N TYR A 63 4.58 17.10 -8.83
CA TYR A 63 5.18 18.01 -9.81
C TYR A 63 4.51 19.39 -9.79
N ALA A 64 3.17 19.45 -9.76
CA ALA A 64 2.43 20.70 -9.69
C ALA A 64 2.76 21.48 -8.41
N ILE A 65 2.81 20.83 -7.25
CA ILE A 65 3.08 21.45 -5.95
C ILE A 65 4.50 22.05 -5.87
N PHE A 66 5.50 21.31 -6.35
CA PHE A 66 6.91 21.70 -6.19
C PHE A 66 7.51 22.46 -7.38
N MET A 67 6.99 22.27 -8.59
CA MET A 67 7.53 22.87 -9.82
C MET A 67 6.55 23.83 -10.51
N GLY A 68 5.25 23.62 -10.33
CA GLY A 68 4.21 24.31 -11.11
C GLY A 68 3.70 25.63 -10.53
N VAL A 69 3.93 25.93 -9.25
CA VAL A 69 3.33 27.12 -8.63
C VAL A 69 4.32 28.28 -8.52
N SER A 70 3.92 29.43 -9.07
CA SER A 70 4.65 30.69 -9.02
C SER A 70 4.89 31.17 -7.58
N LYS A 71 6.05 31.79 -7.34
CA LYS A 71 6.56 32.23 -6.02
C LYS A 71 5.86 33.50 -5.49
N SER A 72 4.52 33.53 -5.46
CA SER A 72 3.75 34.69 -5.02
C SER A 72 2.81 34.39 -3.84
N GLN A 73 2.80 35.29 -2.85
CA GLN A 73 2.04 35.17 -1.58
C GLN A 73 0.51 35.08 -1.77
N ASP A 74 -0.02 35.63 -2.86
CA ASP A 74 -1.46 35.64 -3.17
C ASP A 74 -2.04 34.25 -3.47
N LEU A 75 -1.20 33.25 -3.75
CA LEU A 75 -1.61 31.89 -4.10
C LEU A 75 -1.82 30.96 -2.89
N SER A 76 -1.80 31.49 -1.66
CA SER A 76 -1.92 30.68 -0.43
C SER A 76 -3.19 29.82 -0.39
N ALA A 77 -4.33 30.36 -0.86
CA ALA A 77 -5.59 29.61 -0.96
C ALA A 77 -5.54 28.51 -2.05
N PHE A 78 -4.88 28.79 -3.18
CA PHE A 78 -4.66 27.81 -4.23
C PHE A 78 -3.78 26.65 -3.73
N PHE A 79 -2.70 26.95 -2.98
CA PHE A 79 -1.88 25.93 -2.31
C PHE A 79 -2.69 25.08 -1.33
N ALA A 80 -3.57 25.71 -0.55
CA ALA A 80 -4.45 25.01 0.38
C ALA A 80 -5.35 24.00 -0.36
N GLY A 81 -6.00 24.42 -1.45
CA GLY A 81 -6.83 23.56 -2.29
C GLY A 81 -6.03 22.45 -2.99
N LEU A 82 -4.86 22.77 -3.53
CA LEU A 82 -3.99 21.80 -4.20
C LEU A 82 -3.47 20.73 -3.22
N LEU A 83 -3.04 21.14 -2.02
CA LEU A 83 -2.60 20.21 -1.00
C LEU A 83 -3.75 19.38 -0.43
N PHE A 84 -4.93 19.98 -0.23
CA PHE A 84 -6.14 19.27 0.18
C PHE A 84 -6.52 18.19 -0.84
N THR A 85 -6.66 18.55 -2.11
CA THR A 85 -6.99 17.61 -3.19
C THR A 85 -5.93 16.53 -3.33
N SER A 86 -4.64 16.88 -3.30
CA SER A 86 -3.57 15.88 -3.30
C SER A 86 -3.71 14.91 -2.12
N GLY A 87 -3.98 15.40 -0.90
CA GLY A 87 -4.19 14.56 0.28
C GLY A 87 -5.35 13.58 0.09
N VAL A 88 -6.46 14.05 -0.50
CA VAL A 88 -7.62 13.21 -0.83
C VAL A 88 -7.23 12.08 -1.78
N PHE A 89 -6.51 12.36 -2.88
CA PHE A 89 -6.20 11.34 -3.89
C PHE A 89 -5.08 10.38 -3.46
N THR A 90 -4.11 10.84 -2.67
CA THR A 90 -2.93 10.03 -2.31
C THR A 90 -3.20 8.97 -1.26
N SER A 91 -4.25 9.14 -0.44
CA SER A 91 -4.49 8.26 0.71
C SER A 91 -5.21 6.96 0.34
N TRP A 92 -5.66 6.81 -0.91
CA TRP A 92 -6.47 5.66 -1.34
C TRP A 92 -5.70 4.34 -1.35
N GLU A 93 -4.39 4.37 -1.53
CA GLU A 93 -3.53 3.18 -1.54
C GLU A 93 -3.67 2.37 -0.24
N VAL A 94 -3.59 3.05 0.91
CA VAL A 94 -3.55 2.39 2.22
C VAL A 94 -4.93 1.83 2.58
N ALA A 95 -5.96 2.67 2.48
CA ALA A 95 -7.32 2.29 2.87
C ALA A 95 -7.97 1.32 1.86
N GLY A 96 -7.75 1.53 0.55
CA GLY A 96 -8.42 0.78 -0.52
C GLY A 96 -7.75 -0.57 -0.85
N CYS A 97 -6.44 -0.68 -0.65
CA CYS A 97 -5.68 -1.87 -1.05
C CYS A 97 -4.86 -2.49 0.08
N LEU A 98 -3.96 -1.72 0.72
CA LEU A 98 -2.99 -2.29 1.66
C LEU A 98 -3.66 -2.97 2.86
N CYS A 99 -4.57 -2.27 3.55
CA CYS A 99 -5.26 -2.83 4.71
C CYS A 99 -6.09 -4.09 4.36
N PRO A 100 -6.95 -4.08 3.32
CA PRO A 100 -7.68 -5.28 2.90
C PRO A 100 -6.77 -6.46 2.52
N VAL A 101 -5.71 -6.22 1.76
CA VAL A 101 -4.77 -7.28 1.33
C VAL A 101 -4.09 -7.94 2.53
N VAL A 102 -3.70 -7.16 3.54
CA VAL A 102 -3.12 -7.70 4.78
C VAL A 102 -4.14 -8.53 5.56
N ILE A 103 -5.41 -8.12 5.60
CA ILE A 103 -6.50 -8.85 6.25
C ILE A 103 -6.75 -10.21 5.57
N ASP A 104 -6.65 -10.26 4.25
CA ASP A 104 -6.89 -11.48 3.48
C ASP A 104 -5.74 -12.50 3.64
N ILE A 105 -4.50 -12.04 3.81
CA ILE A 105 -3.31 -12.91 3.85
C ILE A 105 -2.97 -13.36 5.29
N VAL A 106 -3.18 -12.51 6.30
CA VAL A 106 -2.70 -12.77 7.66
C VAL A 106 -3.79 -13.38 8.54
N PRO A 107 -3.52 -14.48 9.27
CA PRO A 107 -4.47 -15.05 10.21
C PRO A 107 -4.93 -14.04 11.27
N ARG A 108 -6.24 -14.00 11.55
CA ARG A 108 -6.89 -13.02 12.45
C ARG A 108 -6.22 -12.91 13.83
N ARG A 109 -5.67 -14.00 14.38
CA ARG A 109 -4.97 -14.02 15.67
C ARG A 109 -3.71 -13.15 15.71
N GLN A 110 -3.03 -12.98 14.57
CA GLN A 110 -1.76 -12.26 14.48
C GLN A 110 -1.85 -10.97 13.65
N LEU A 111 -3.02 -10.70 13.06
CA LEU A 111 -3.28 -9.58 12.17
C LEU A 111 -2.83 -8.23 12.75
N SER A 112 -3.23 -7.91 13.99
CA SER A 112 -2.87 -6.64 14.63
C SER A 112 -1.36 -6.49 14.82
N SER A 113 -0.66 -7.58 15.14
CA SER A 113 0.81 -7.54 15.33
C SER A 113 1.53 -7.40 14.00
N ALA A 114 1.12 -8.14 12.97
CA ALA A 114 1.68 -8.02 11.62
C ALA A 114 1.46 -6.61 11.05
N PHE A 115 0.25 -6.07 11.24
CA PHE A 115 -0.08 -4.71 10.81
C PHE A 115 0.75 -3.66 11.57
N ALA A 116 0.89 -3.81 12.89
CA ALA A 116 1.72 -2.91 13.70
C ALA A 116 3.19 -2.90 13.25
N TRP A 117 3.76 -4.08 12.96
CA TRP A 117 5.11 -4.18 12.40
C TRP A 117 5.24 -3.50 11.04
N ASN A 118 4.28 -3.71 10.16
CA ASN A 118 4.26 -3.06 8.85
C ASN A 118 4.24 -1.52 8.98
N VAL A 119 3.32 -0.99 9.78
CA VAL A 119 3.21 0.45 10.06
C VAL A 119 4.51 0.97 10.67
N ALA A 120 5.06 0.29 11.67
CA ALA A 120 6.31 0.70 12.32
C ALA A 120 7.46 0.80 11.31
N ILE A 121 7.67 -0.23 10.49
CA ILE A 121 8.76 -0.25 9.51
C ILE A 121 8.59 0.85 8.47
N VAL A 122 7.39 1.02 7.90
CA VAL A 122 7.11 2.01 6.86
C VAL A 122 7.25 3.44 7.41
N PHE A 123 6.66 3.75 8.56
CA PHE A 123 6.73 5.10 9.12
C PHE A 123 8.13 5.42 9.66
N THR A 124 8.82 4.47 10.30
CA THR A 124 10.20 4.70 10.76
C THR A 124 11.15 4.93 9.58
N SER A 125 11.09 4.08 8.55
CA SER A 125 11.93 4.26 7.37
C SER A 125 11.61 5.54 6.62
N GLY A 126 10.33 5.87 6.41
CA GLY A 126 9.90 7.10 5.76
C GLY A 126 10.36 8.37 6.50
N ASN A 127 10.15 8.42 7.81
CA ASN A 127 10.53 9.59 8.62
C ASN A 127 12.05 9.72 8.84
N MET A 128 12.80 8.62 8.77
CA MET A 128 14.26 8.66 8.92
C MET A 128 14.95 8.96 7.59
N ILE A 129 14.61 8.21 6.53
CA ILE A 129 15.31 8.26 5.24
C ILE A 129 14.82 9.44 4.41
N GLY A 130 13.51 9.75 4.44
CA GLY A 130 12.91 10.82 3.63
C GLY A 130 13.56 12.19 3.88
N PRO A 131 13.51 12.73 5.12
CA PRO A 131 14.13 14.01 5.43
C PRO A 131 15.64 14.04 5.17
N MET A 132 16.34 12.93 5.43
CA MET A 132 17.77 12.79 5.15
C MET A 132 18.07 12.90 3.65
N LEU A 133 17.34 12.17 2.81
CA LEU A 133 17.51 12.20 1.36
C LEU A 133 17.26 13.60 0.81
N VAL A 134 16.17 14.23 1.22
CA VAL A 134 15.82 15.60 0.80
C VAL A 134 16.91 16.59 1.22
N GLY A 135 17.42 16.50 2.46
CA GLY A 135 18.48 17.37 2.94
C GLY A 135 19.78 17.22 2.14
N VAL A 136 20.22 15.98 1.91
CA VAL A 136 21.46 15.68 1.18
C VAL A 136 21.35 16.08 -0.29
N THR A 137 20.25 15.75 -0.97
CA THR A 137 20.06 16.11 -2.38
C THR A 137 19.89 17.62 -2.57
N ALA A 138 19.21 18.31 -1.65
CA ALA A 138 19.11 19.78 -1.69
C ALA A 138 20.49 20.44 -1.63
N GLN A 139 21.36 19.99 -0.71
CA GLN A 139 22.70 20.58 -0.54
C GLN A 139 23.67 20.19 -1.66
N LYS A 140 23.76 18.90 -1.98
CA LYS A 140 24.81 18.36 -2.87
C LYS A 140 24.48 18.49 -4.35
N ILE A 141 23.20 18.37 -4.74
CA ILE A 141 22.79 18.35 -6.14
C ILE A 141 22.24 19.71 -6.56
N PHE A 142 21.38 20.31 -5.74
CA PHE A 142 20.69 21.54 -6.08
C PHE A 142 21.32 22.80 -5.46
N HIS A 143 22.49 22.67 -4.82
CA HIS A 143 23.29 23.77 -4.27
C HIS A 143 22.53 24.66 -3.26
N TYR A 144 21.70 24.04 -2.42
CA TYR A 144 21.05 24.73 -1.31
C TYR A 144 22.08 25.35 -0.35
N LYS A 145 21.96 26.64 -0.06
CA LYS A 145 22.85 27.35 0.88
C LYS A 145 22.30 27.26 2.30
N LEU A 146 23.10 26.68 3.20
CA LEU A 146 22.83 26.66 4.63
C LEU A 146 23.02 28.06 5.21
N THR A 147 22.04 28.51 5.99
CA THR A 147 22.03 29.82 6.63
C THR A 147 21.45 29.68 8.04
N THR A 148 22.03 30.41 9.00
CA THR A 148 21.57 30.45 10.40
C THR A 148 20.49 31.51 10.65
N GLU A 149 20.34 32.46 9.71
CA GLU A 149 19.29 33.48 9.72
C GLU A 149 17.89 32.86 9.58
N SER A 150 16.90 33.54 10.15
CA SER A 150 15.49 33.20 9.93
C SER A 150 15.13 33.39 8.45
N ILE A 151 14.15 32.62 7.96
CA ILE A 151 13.62 32.77 6.59
C ILE A 151 13.05 34.18 6.36
N GLU A 152 12.62 34.85 7.43
CA GLU A 152 12.11 36.23 7.40
C GLU A 152 13.21 37.28 7.19
N ASP A 153 14.42 37.01 7.70
CA ASP A 153 15.57 37.93 7.63
C ASP A 153 16.45 37.68 6.39
N MET A 154 16.23 36.55 5.71
CA MET A 154 17.01 36.13 4.55
C MET A 154 16.72 37.03 3.32
N SER A 155 17.79 37.43 2.61
CA SER A 155 17.65 38.17 1.34
C SER A 155 16.73 37.44 0.34
N VAL A 156 15.93 38.20 -0.42
CA VAL A 156 14.93 37.66 -1.35
C VAL A 156 15.58 36.72 -2.38
N ASP A 157 16.73 37.12 -2.95
CA ASP A 157 17.49 36.31 -3.92
C ASP A 157 17.94 34.97 -3.34
N MET A 158 18.39 34.95 -2.08
CA MET A 158 18.81 33.72 -1.42
C MET A 158 17.61 32.84 -1.10
N ARG A 159 16.51 33.45 -0.62
CA ARG A 159 15.26 32.74 -0.31
C ARG A 159 14.70 32.06 -1.55
N GLU A 160 14.67 32.73 -2.70
CA GLU A 160 14.16 32.17 -3.94
C GLU A 160 15.00 31.03 -4.50
N ARG A 161 16.33 31.13 -4.42
CA ARG A 161 17.26 30.07 -4.84
C ARG A 161 17.14 28.84 -3.94
N ASN A 162 17.08 29.05 -2.63
CA ASN A 162 16.90 27.97 -1.66
C ASN A 162 15.51 27.32 -1.81
N ALA A 163 14.46 28.09 -2.08
CA ALA A 163 13.12 27.58 -2.37
C ALA A 163 13.12 26.64 -3.58
N GLU A 164 13.76 27.06 -4.67
CA GLU A 164 13.85 26.26 -5.90
C GLU A 164 14.69 25.00 -5.70
N ALA A 165 15.83 25.11 -5.05
CA ALA A 165 16.67 23.95 -4.73
C ALA A 165 15.94 22.93 -3.84
N LEU A 166 15.22 23.42 -2.83
CA LEU A 166 14.43 22.59 -1.93
C LEU A 166 13.22 21.95 -2.65
N GLY A 167 12.52 22.69 -3.51
CA GLY A 167 11.40 22.19 -4.30
C GLY A 167 11.84 21.07 -5.25
N LYS A 168 12.94 21.26 -5.99
CA LYS A 168 13.51 20.22 -6.86
C LYS A 168 13.95 18.98 -6.07
N SER A 169 14.57 19.18 -4.91
CA SER A 169 14.97 18.09 -4.01
C SER A 169 13.78 17.29 -3.50
N LEU A 170 12.72 17.96 -3.02
CA LEU A 170 11.49 17.33 -2.55
C LEU A 170 10.79 16.56 -3.68
N CYS A 171 10.71 17.16 -4.87
CA CYS A 171 10.13 16.53 -6.04
C CYS A 171 10.89 15.26 -6.43
N PHE A 172 12.21 15.34 -6.58
CA PHE A 172 13.05 14.20 -6.91
C PHE A 172 12.97 13.08 -5.86
N SER A 173 13.11 13.43 -4.58
CA SER A 173 13.10 12.47 -3.47
C SER A 173 11.72 11.85 -3.22
N SER A 174 10.65 12.42 -3.76
CA SER A 174 9.28 11.86 -3.66
C SER A 174 8.89 11.05 -4.90
N ILE A 175 9.25 11.51 -6.10
CA ILE A 175 8.91 10.83 -7.35
C ILE A 175 9.66 9.52 -7.49
N VAL A 176 10.95 9.46 -7.11
CA VAL A 176 11.74 8.22 -7.24
C VAL A 176 11.12 7.06 -6.44
N PRO A 177 10.79 7.21 -5.13
CA PRO A 177 10.05 6.18 -4.40
C PRO A 177 8.69 5.86 -4.99
N CYS A 178 7.94 6.85 -5.50
CA CYS A 178 6.63 6.62 -6.13
C CYS A 178 6.74 5.77 -7.41
N ILE A 179 7.79 5.95 -8.21
CA ILE A 179 8.04 5.13 -9.40
C ILE A 179 8.40 3.71 -8.98
N ILE A 180 9.26 3.55 -7.96
CA ILE A 180 9.64 2.23 -7.44
C ILE A 180 8.39 1.51 -6.89
N SER A 181 7.54 2.19 -6.13
CA SER A 181 6.29 1.60 -5.63
C SER A 181 5.34 1.24 -6.75
N ALA A 182 5.18 2.09 -7.77
CA ALA A 182 4.37 1.78 -8.95
C ALA A 182 4.89 0.55 -9.71
N LEU A 183 6.22 0.39 -9.83
CA LEU A 183 6.83 -0.80 -10.44
C LEU A 183 6.59 -2.06 -9.61
N ILE A 184 6.72 -1.97 -8.28
CA ILE A 184 6.43 -3.08 -7.36
C ILE A 184 4.95 -3.46 -7.44
N PHE A 185 4.03 -2.50 -7.43
CA PHE A 185 2.60 -2.78 -7.60
C PHE A 185 2.29 -3.37 -8.98
N SER A 186 3.00 -2.94 -10.02
CA SER A 186 2.86 -3.55 -11.36
C SER A 186 3.32 -5.00 -11.38
N MET A 187 4.45 -5.31 -10.73
CA MET A 187 4.91 -6.69 -10.56
C MET A 187 3.92 -7.51 -9.72
N LEU A 188 3.41 -6.94 -8.63
CA LEU A 188 2.40 -7.57 -7.79
C LEU A 188 1.14 -7.86 -8.60
N PHE A 189 0.67 -6.94 -9.44
CA PHE A 189 -0.48 -7.15 -10.30
C PHE A 189 -0.28 -8.36 -11.23
N CYS A 190 0.92 -8.52 -11.80
CA CYS A 190 1.24 -9.67 -12.66
C CYS A 190 1.31 -11.00 -11.88
N THR A 191 1.90 -11.00 -10.68
CA THR A 191 2.13 -12.21 -9.89
C THR A 191 0.90 -12.63 -9.06
N TYR A 192 0.12 -11.66 -8.57
CA TYR A 192 -1.00 -11.88 -7.65
C TYR A 192 -2.11 -12.75 -8.25
N ALA A 193 -2.40 -12.59 -9.54
CA ALA A 193 -3.36 -13.45 -10.24
C ALA A 193 -2.89 -14.92 -10.30
N SER A 194 -1.58 -15.15 -10.35
CA SER A 194 -1.00 -16.51 -10.36
C SER A 194 -0.93 -17.10 -8.95
N ASP A 195 -0.51 -16.32 -7.96
CA ASP A 195 -0.43 -16.77 -6.56
C ASP A 195 -1.79 -17.07 -5.96
N LYS A 196 -2.82 -16.27 -6.28
CA LYS A 196 -4.19 -16.51 -5.82
C LYS A 196 -4.79 -17.80 -6.41
N ARG A 197 -4.44 -18.14 -7.66
CA ARG A 197 -4.84 -19.42 -8.28
C ARG A 197 -4.18 -20.60 -7.56
N ASN A 198 -2.87 -20.53 -7.33
CA ASN A 198 -2.13 -21.58 -6.63
C ASN A 198 -2.65 -21.80 -5.20
N LEU A 199 -3.01 -20.73 -4.47
CA LEU A 199 -3.59 -20.82 -3.14
C LEU A 199 -4.96 -21.52 -3.15
N GLN A 200 -5.83 -21.18 -4.12
CA GLN A 200 -7.14 -21.82 -4.26
C GLN A 200 -7.02 -23.32 -4.60
N ASP A 201 -6.05 -23.68 -5.44
CA ASP A 201 -5.78 -25.07 -5.80
C ASP A 201 -5.25 -25.88 -4.61
N HIS A 202 -4.38 -25.28 -3.77
CA HIS A 202 -3.90 -25.89 -2.53
C HIS A 202 -5.03 -26.06 -1.49
N GLU A 203 -5.90 -25.07 -1.32
CA GLU A 203 -7.05 -25.17 -0.41
C GLU A 203 -8.05 -26.24 -0.90
N ALA A 204 -8.36 -26.27 -2.20
CA ALA A 204 -9.24 -27.27 -2.81
C ALA A 204 -8.66 -28.69 -2.69
N GLY A 205 -7.35 -28.86 -2.91
CA GLY A 205 -6.66 -30.13 -2.71
C GLY A 205 -6.70 -30.60 -1.25
N SER A 206 -6.48 -29.68 -0.30
CA SER A 206 -6.54 -30.00 1.14
C SER A 206 -7.95 -30.38 1.62
N LEU A 207 -8.99 -29.81 1.00
CA LEU A 207 -10.38 -30.08 1.32
C LEU A 207 -10.85 -31.41 0.70
N SER A 208 -10.42 -31.73 -0.52
CA SER A 208 -10.63 -33.05 -1.14
C SER A 208 -9.99 -34.14 -0.29
N ASP A 209 -8.71 -34.00 0.06
CA ASP A 209 -7.96 -35.00 0.84
C ASP A 209 -8.61 -35.22 2.23
N ARG A 210 -9.07 -34.16 2.90
CA ARG A 210 -9.84 -34.27 4.15
C ARG A 210 -11.20 -34.94 3.98
N THR A 211 -11.85 -34.74 2.85
CA THR A 211 -13.15 -35.36 2.55
C THR A 211 -12.98 -36.84 2.26
N ASP A 212 -11.93 -37.21 1.51
CA ASP A 212 -11.56 -38.58 1.19
C ASP A 212 -11.13 -39.37 2.45
N ILE A 213 -10.36 -38.75 3.34
CA ILE A 213 -10.00 -39.33 4.64
C ILE A 213 -11.25 -39.57 5.50
N ASN A 214 -12.18 -38.61 5.56
CA ASN A 214 -13.43 -38.76 6.33
C ASN A 214 -14.37 -39.81 5.71
N LEU A 215 -14.48 -39.90 4.38
CA LEU A 215 -15.27 -40.94 3.71
C LEU A 215 -14.66 -42.34 3.94
N SER A 216 -13.34 -42.46 3.89
CA SER A 216 -12.62 -43.70 4.17
C SER A 216 -12.79 -44.14 5.64
N ALA A 217 -12.82 -43.18 6.57
CA ALA A 217 -13.08 -43.43 7.99
C ALA A 217 -14.56 -43.75 8.30
N ALA A 218 -15.51 -43.21 7.52
CA ALA A 218 -16.95 -43.42 7.69
C ALA A 218 -17.48 -44.67 6.96
N SER A 219 -16.71 -45.23 6.03
CA SER A 219 -17.01 -46.52 5.40
C SER A 219 -17.00 -47.63 6.47
N PRO A 220 -18.12 -48.33 6.73
CA PRO A 220 -18.10 -49.50 7.59
C PRO A 220 -17.16 -50.50 6.93
N ARG A 221 -16.11 -50.95 7.64
CA ARG A 221 -15.31 -52.09 7.20
C ARG A 221 -16.27 -53.25 6.97
N THR A 222 -16.67 -53.47 5.71
CA THR A 222 -17.33 -54.69 5.29
C THR A 222 -16.29 -55.77 5.43
N SER A 223 -16.25 -56.39 6.61
CA SER A 223 -15.54 -57.63 6.86
C SER A 223 -16.03 -58.63 5.83
N LYS A 224 -15.15 -59.03 4.91
CA LYS A 224 -15.36 -60.23 4.10
C LYS A 224 -15.67 -61.36 5.08
N PRO A 225 -16.80 -62.08 4.95
CA PRO A 225 -17.04 -63.23 5.80
C PRO A 225 -16.00 -64.30 5.42
N LEU A 226 -15.15 -64.66 6.38
CA LEU A 226 -14.34 -65.87 6.34
C LEU A 226 -15.31 -67.05 6.17
N ALA A 227 -15.24 -67.69 5.00
CA ALA A 227 -16.00 -68.89 4.69
C ALA A 227 -15.73 -69.95 5.77
N LYS A 228 -16.79 -70.37 6.46
CA LYS A 228 -16.77 -71.49 7.39
C LYS A 228 -16.47 -72.77 6.60
N THR A 229 -15.28 -73.31 6.78
CA THR A 229 -14.97 -74.71 6.45
C THR A 229 -15.64 -75.61 7.49
N GLN A 230 -16.79 -76.21 7.17
CA GLN A 230 -17.28 -77.47 7.76
C GLN A 230 -18.35 -78.13 6.87
N GLU A 231 -18.01 -79.30 6.29
CA GLU A 231 -18.70 -80.60 6.35
C GLU A 231 -18.12 -81.52 5.25
N ARG A 232 -17.28 -82.51 5.60
CA ARG A 232 -17.55 -83.91 6.02
C ARG A 232 -18.19 -84.83 4.96
N ILE A 233 -17.35 -85.80 4.54
CA ILE A 233 -17.64 -87.24 4.32
C ILE A 233 -18.31 -87.64 2.99
N GLY A 234 -17.52 -88.32 2.16
CA GLY A 234 -17.98 -89.27 1.15
C GLY A 234 -17.00 -90.44 1.08
N TYR A 235 -17.45 -91.61 1.54
CA TYR A 235 -16.73 -92.85 1.71
C TYR A 235 -16.22 -93.45 0.39
N SER A 236 -15.02 -94.02 0.44
CA SER A 236 -14.47 -94.93 -0.56
C SER A 236 -14.92 -96.37 -0.27
N SER A 237 -15.47 -97.06 -1.27
CA SER A 237 -15.01 -98.38 -1.76
C SER A 237 -16.11 -99.41 -2.10
N VAL A 238 -15.82 -100.12 -3.20
CA VAL A 238 -16.17 -101.51 -3.59
C VAL A 238 -17.40 -101.75 -4.48
N ARG A 239 -17.03 -102.09 -5.74
CA ARG A 239 -17.64 -102.98 -6.76
C ARG A 239 -19.08 -102.76 -7.21
#